data_AF-A0A819TPH6-F1
#
_entry.id   AF-A0A819TPH6-F1
#
_cell.length_a   1.000
_cell.length_b   1.000
_cell.length_c   1.000
_cell.angle_alpha   90.00
_cell.angle_beta   90.00
_cell.angle_gamma   90.00
#
_symmetry.space_group_name_H-M   'P 1'
#
loop_
_entity.id
_entity.type
_entity.pdbx_description
1 polymer ?
#
loop_
_entity_poly.entity_id
_entity_poly.type
_entity_poly.pdbx_seq_one_letter_code
_entity_poly.pdbx_strand_id
1 'polypeptide(L)' 'NYIVGHDDNLDDIYALIRRYNLPLTLVGNSYRGIGVNDVIFDARLEIEYLNLETMKRKQ' A
#
# COMPACT_ATOMS: atom_id res chain seq x y z
N ASN A 1 -8.65 -14.45 -0.52
CA ASN A 1 -9.52 -14.86 0.59
C ASN A 1 -8.93 -14.24 1.83
N TYR A 2 -9.53 -13.16 2.32
CA TYR A 2 -9.03 -12.47 3.51
C TYR A 2 -9.49 -13.23 4.73
N ILE A 3 -8.53 -13.67 5.54
CA ILE A 3 -8.79 -14.32 6.81
C ILE A 3 -8.94 -13.26 7.90
N VAL A 4 -9.51 -13.66 9.04
CA VAL A 4 -9.53 -12.79 10.23
C VAL A 4 -8.09 -12.36 10.56
N GLY A 5 -7.88 -11.06 10.76
CA GLY A 5 -6.57 -10.46 11.01
C GLY A 5 -5.78 -10.07 9.74
N HIS A 6 -6.33 -10.21 8.54
CA HIS A 6 -5.69 -9.73 7.31
C HIS A 6 -5.39 -8.24 7.36
N ASP A 7 -6.35 -7.42 7.80
CA ASP A 7 -6.15 -5.97 7.91
C ASP A 7 -5.11 -5.61 8.98
N ASP A 8 -5.12 -6.30 10.13
CA ASP A 8 -4.10 -6.12 11.18
C ASP A 8 -2.69 -6.43 10.65
N ASN A 9 -2.54 -7.53 9.89
CA ASN A 9 -1.27 -7.89 9.27
C ASN A 9 -0.80 -6.82 8.28
N LEU A 10 -1.71 -6.24 7.48
CA LEU A 10 -1.36 -5.16 6.56
C LEU A 10 -0.90 -3.92 7.32
N ASP A 11 -1.61 -3.55 8.38
CA ASP A 11 -1.28 -2.39 9.20
C ASP A 11 0.11 -2.53 9.83
N ASP A 12 0.45 -3.72 10.31
CA ASP A 12 1.79 -4.04 10.82
C ASP A 12 2.88 -3.89 9.74
N ILE A 13 2.63 -4.37 8.51
CA ILE A 13 3.59 -4.22 7.42
C ILE A 13 3.75 -2.74 7.04
N TYR A 14 2.66 -1.99 6.93
CA TYR A 14 2.72 -0.55 6.64
C TYR A 14 3.39 0.23 7.78
N ALA A 15 3.22 -0.19 9.04
CA ALA A 15 3.92 0.39 10.17
C ALA A 15 5.43 0.13 10.07
N LEU A 16 5.86 -1.06 9.67
CA LEU A 16 7.27 -1.39 9.43
C LEU A 16 7.88 -0.55 8.31
N ILE A 17 7.20 -0.46 7.16
CA ILE A 17 7.64 0.35 6.02
C ILE A 17 7.85 1.80 6.45
N ARG A 18 6.89 2.38 7.17
CA ARG A 18 6.98 3.76 7.69
C ARG A 18 8.06 3.94 8.74
N ARG A 19 8.14 3.02 9.71
CA ARG A 19 9.11 3.08 10.81
C ARG A 19 10.55 3.09 10.31
N TYR A 20 10.84 2.31 9.28
CA TYR A 20 12.18 2.22 8.69
C TYR A 20 12.36 3.10 7.45
N ASN A 21 11.37 3.92 7.11
CA ASN A 21 11.36 4.82 5.94
C ASN A 21 11.78 4.09 4.64
N LEU A 22 11.24 2.87 4.44
CA LEU A 22 11.58 2.05 3.29
C LEU A 22 10.98 2.68 2.02
N PRO A 23 11.73 2.77 0.91
CA PRO A 23 11.23 3.27 -0.36
C PRO A 23 10.43 2.17 -1.09
N LEU A 24 9.41 1.62 -0.42
CA LEU A 24 8.59 0.51 -0.88
C LEU A 24 7.14 0.73 -0.49
N THR A 25 6.22 0.16 -1.26
CA THR A 25 4.81 0.03 -0.91
C THR A 25 4.27 -1.32 -1.39
N LEU A 26 3.03 -1.65 -1.02
CA LEU A 26 2.35 -2.89 -1.33
C LEU A 26 1.18 -2.63 -2.26
N VAL A 27 1.07 -3.43 -3.33
CA VAL A 27 -0.04 -3.37 -4.30
C VAL A 27 -0.40 -4.77 -4.78
N GLY A 28 -1.68 -4.96 -5.09
CA GLY A 28 -2.16 -6.20 -5.71
C GLY A 28 -2.97 -7.10 -4.77
N ASN A 29 -3.47 -8.19 -5.36
CA ASN A 29 -4.50 -9.05 -4.76
C ASN A 29 -4.10 -9.73 -3.43
N SER A 30 -2.81 -9.84 -3.18
CA SER A 30 -2.26 -10.37 -1.93
C SER A 30 -2.47 -9.41 -0.76
N TYR A 31 -2.70 -8.13 -1.04
CA TYR A 31 -2.85 -7.08 -0.04
C TYR A 31 -4.23 -6.47 -0.09
N ARG A 32 -4.65 -5.91 -1.23
CA ARG A 32 -5.94 -5.22 -1.37
C ARG A 32 -6.64 -5.59 -2.67
N GLY A 33 -7.94 -5.81 -2.59
CA GLY A 33 -8.77 -6.27 -3.69
C GLY A 33 -8.67 -7.77 -4.00
N ILE A 34 -9.78 -8.36 -4.43
CA ILE A 34 -9.82 -9.73 -4.98
C ILE A 34 -10.05 -9.65 -6.50
N GLY A 35 -10.79 -8.63 -6.96
CA GLY A 35 -11.08 -8.42 -8.37
C GLY A 35 -9.95 -7.69 -9.11
N VAL A 36 -9.89 -7.92 -10.42
CA VAL A 36 -8.95 -7.23 -11.32
C VAL A 36 -9.14 -5.71 -11.25
N ASN A 37 -10.39 -5.23 -11.18
CA ASN A 37 -10.69 -3.81 -11.07
C ASN A 37 -10.17 -3.21 -9.76
N ASP A 38 -10.33 -3.94 -8.65
CA ASP A 38 -9.86 -3.50 -7.33
C ASP A 38 -8.34 -3.34 -7.36
N VAL A 39 -7.62 -4.32 -7.92
CA VAL A 39 -6.16 -4.31 -8.03
C VAL A 39 -5.66 -3.16 -8.91
N ILE A 40 -6.32 -2.90 -10.05
CA ILE A 40 -5.96 -1.78 -10.94
C ILE A 40 -6.18 -0.45 -10.22
N PHE A 41 -7.30 -0.31 -9.53
CA PHE A 41 -7.64 0.91 -8.80
C PHE A 41 -6.69 1.16 -7.63
N ASP A 42 -6.39 0.13 -6.84
CA ASP A 42 -5.43 0.15 -5.73
C ASP A 42 -4.03 0.58 -6.20
N ALA A 43 -3.52 -0.04 -7.27
CA ALA A 43 -2.22 0.31 -7.83
C ALA A 43 -2.14 1.78 -8.26
N ARG A 44 -3.22 2.32 -8.84
CA ARG A 44 -3.28 3.73 -9.22
C ARG A 44 -3.22 4.64 -7.99
N LEU A 45 -4.05 4.38 -6.98
CA LEU A 45 -4.08 5.19 -5.76
C LEU A 45 -2.71 5.23 -5.06
N GLU A 46 -2.05 4.08 -5.01
CA GLU A 46 -0.76 3.98 -4.33
C GLU A 46 0.34 4.77 -5.04
N ILE A 47 0.33 4.78 -6.38
CA ILE A 47 1.23 5.64 -7.18
C ILE A 47 0.93 7.12 -6.97
N GLU A 48 -0.35 7.52 -6.92
CA GLU A 48 -0.75 8.89 -6.61
C GLU A 48 -0.22 9.32 -5.23
N TYR A 49 -0.34 8.46 -4.21
CA TYR A 49 0.20 8.70 -2.88
C TYR A 49 1.73 8.84 -2.88
N LEU A 50 2.45 7.91 -3.50
CA LEU A 50 3.91 7.96 -3.59
C LEU A 50 4.43 9.22 -4.30
N ASN A 51 3.72 9.68 -5.32
CA ASN A 51 4.06 10.92 -6.03
C ASN A 51 3.91 12.15 -5.13
N LEU A 52 2.82 12.22 -4.35
CA LEU A 52 2.62 13.30 -3.38
C LEU A 52 3.71 13.30 -2.30
N GLU A 53 4.06 12.13 -1.76
CA GLU A 53 5.14 12.00 -0.77
C GLU A 53 6.51 12.38 -1.37
N THR A 54 6.75 12.03 -2.63
CA THR A 54 7.97 12.42 -3.34
C THR A 54 8.03 13.92 -3.61
N MET A 55 6.90 14.58 -3.86
CA MET A 55 6.82 16.04 -3.97
C MET A 55 7.11 16.72 -2.63
N LYS A 56 6.56 16.21 -1.52
CA LYS A 56 6.85 16.73 -0.16
C LYS A 56 8.33 16.65 0.20
N ARG A 57 9.02 15.58 -0.20
CA ARG A 57 10.47 15.40 0.06
C ARG A 57 11.38 16.31 -0.77
N LYS A 58 10.85 16.93 -1.84
CA LYS A 58 11.62 17.81 -2.75
C LYS A 58 11.49 19.30 -2.40
N GLN A 59 10.58 19.68 -1.51
CA GLN A 59 10.47 21.04 -0.94
C GLN A 59 11.34 21.16 0.31
#